data_AF-A0A943HLH4-F1
#
_entry.id   AF-A0A943HLH4-F1
#
_cell.length_a   1.000
_cell.length_b   1.000
_cell.length_c   1.000
_cell.angle_alpha   90.00
_cell.angle_beta   90.00
_cell.angle_gamma   90.00
#
_symmetry.space_group_name_H-M   'P 1'
#
loop_
_entity.id
_entity.type
_entity.pdbx_description
1 polymer ?
#
loop_
_entity_poly.entity_id
_entity_poly.type
_entity_poly.pdbx_seq_one_letter_code
_entity_poly.pdbx_strand_id
1 'polypeptide(L)'
;MLKIYLNAKQDKTEQINLFNKTFGIQFTDAQWDRKHYHNPCMGCSENVCMYENSKLIAFNMFMPQKYVVDDKEFVFLQSCESVVKEEERGKGYFSKLLTESERLLCDKYHVIFGIPNNNSAPAFKRLGYKQKTMFDMLIKPGRIKNIVEDLLFLDRKDKNNKIYCNDLSSKNIKCSLVADFENKVKHISDPSEIVIKRDDLFYQWKMGINDIYCYYIKDDDTVEAYCIVKFYMGRRIRRAEVLDVYVMKGKENMLKKIIKAISKNVSVIYIMVAAKGKNKKIFKNMGFSLYKKDIASLVYKVISRDTQLDFILSEKEWDFSPIECDTTFN
;
A
#
# COMPACT_ATOMS: atom_id res chain seq x y z
N MET A 1 28.44 -5.43 23.37
CA MET A 1 28.71 -6.08 22.06
C MET A 1 27.48 -5.95 21.18
N LEU A 2 27.66 -5.48 19.95
CA LEU A 2 26.60 -5.35 18.95
C LEU A 2 26.33 -6.71 18.30
N LYS A 3 25.06 -7.11 18.19
CA LYS A 3 24.64 -8.36 17.54
C LYS A 3 23.41 -8.12 16.66
N ILE A 4 23.32 -8.83 15.54
CA ILE A 4 22.16 -8.78 14.63
C ILE A 4 21.58 -10.19 14.54
N TYR A 5 20.26 -10.32 14.63
CA TYR A 5 19.54 -11.58 14.56
C TYR A 5 18.38 -11.51 13.57
N LEU A 6 18.13 -12.63 12.89
CA LEU A 6 16.94 -12.85 12.07
C LEU A 6 15.88 -13.60 12.89
N ASN A 7 14.65 -13.08 12.93
CA ASN A 7 13.47 -13.69 13.55
C ASN A 7 13.69 -14.16 15.01
N ALA A 8 14.36 -13.34 15.82
CA ALA A 8 14.54 -13.64 17.22
C ALA A 8 13.16 -13.66 17.93
N LYS A 9 12.82 -14.83 18.50
CA LYS A 9 11.48 -15.17 19.01
C LYS A 9 11.01 -14.34 20.21
N GLN A 10 11.89 -13.59 20.87
CA GLN A 10 11.60 -12.95 22.17
C GLN A 10 11.18 -11.47 22.07
N ASP A 11 10.97 -10.96 20.86
CA ASP A 11 11.15 -9.52 20.64
C ASP A 11 9.87 -8.75 20.31
N LYS A 12 8.72 -9.42 20.10
CA LYS A 12 7.49 -8.77 19.62
C LYS A 12 7.06 -7.59 20.50
N THR A 13 6.97 -7.80 21.81
CA THR A 13 6.55 -6.74 22.76
C THR A 13 7.57 -5.60 22.80
N GLU A 14 8.87 -5.90 22.77
CA GLU A 14 9.94 -4.88 22.75
C GLU A 14 9.90 -4.06 21.45
N GLN A 15 9.63 -4.71 20.31
CA GLN A 15 9.47 -4.08 19.00
C GLN A 15 8.26 -3.16 18.95
N ILE A 16 7.10 -3.63 19.38
CA ILE A 16 5.87 -2.82 19.43
C ILE A 16 6.09 -1.61 20.32
N ASN A 17 6.69 -1.78 21.50
CA ASN A 17 7.00 -0.68 22.40
C ASN A 17 7.95 0.34 21.76
N LEU A 18 9.03 -0.13 21.14
CA LEU A 18 10.01 0.72 20.48
C LEU A 18 9.42 1.44 19.25
N PHE A 19 8.57 0.77 18.47
CA PHE A 19 7.83 1.31 17.34
C PHE A 19 6.86 2.42 17.78
N ASN A 20 6.00 2.11 18.76
CA ASN A 20 5.03 3.04 19.32
C ASN A 20 5.70 4.28 19.90
N LYS A 21 6.79 4.10 20.66
CA LYS A 21 7.58 5.20 21.19
C LYS A 21 8.21 6.05 20.08
N THR A 22 8.75 5.43 19.04
CA THR A 22 9.43 6.12 17.93
C THR A 22 8.49 6.98 17.11
N PHE A 23 7.28 6.48 16.84
CA PHE A 23 6.32 7.15 15.95
C PHE A 23 5.20 7.88 16.68
N GLY A 24 5.14 7.79 18.02
CA GLY A 24 4.09 8.44 18.82
C GLY A 24 2.69 7.86 18.55
N ILE A 25 2.60 6.56 18.28
CA ILE A 25 1.35 5.86 17.94
C ILE A 25 1.09 4.71 18.93
N GLN A 26 -0.11 4.14 18.86
CA GLN A 26 -0.53 3.00 19.68
C GLN A 26 -0.91 1.83 18.79
N PHE A 27 0.09 1.20 18.18
CA PHE A 27 -0.08 -0.04 17.44
C PHE A 27 -0.26 -1.19 18.43
N THR A 28 -1.36 -1.93 18.31
CA THR A 28 -1.69 -3.03 19.23
C THR A 28 -1.08 -4.35 18.78
N ASP A 29 -0.95 -5.30 19.71
CA ASP A 29 -0.53 -6.67 19.41
C ASP A 29 -1.38 -7.32 18.30
N ALA A 30 -2.71 -7.13 18.34
CA ALA A 30 -3.60 -7.67 17.33
C ALA A 30 -3.37 -7.06 15.93
N GLN A 31 -3.07 -5.75 15.87
CA GLN A 31 -2.70 -5.10 14.62
C GLN A 31 -1.35 -5.61 14.11
N TRP A 32 -0.38 -5.82 15.01
CA TRP A 32 0.94 -6.35 14.70
C TRP A 32 0.88 -7.79 14.19
N ASP A 33 0.14 -8.66 14.87
CA ASP A 33 -0.05 -10.06 14.49
C ASP A 33 -0.72 -10.16 13.13
N ARG A 34 -1.79 -9.38 12.92
CA ARG A 34 -2.44 -9.32 11.61
C ARG A 34 -1.48 -8.89 10.50
N LYS A 35 -0.70 -7.83 10.72
CA LYS A 35 0.20 -7.28 9.70
C LYS A 35 1.39 -8.20 9.42
N HIS A 36 1.99 -8.77 10.45
CA HIS A 36 3.29 -9.43 10.34
C HIS A 36 3.29 -10.94 10.51
N TYR A 37 2.24 -11.53 11.08
CA TYR A 37 2.19 -12.97 11.38
C TYR A 37 1.01 -13.69 10.74
N HIS A 38 0.09 -12.96 10.11
CA HIS A 38 -1.02 -13.51 9.31
C HIS A 38 -0.91 -13.11 7.84
N ASN A 39 0.31 -12.89 7.33
CA ASN A 39 0.51 -12.57 5.93
C ASN A 39 0.29 -13.83 5.06
N PRO A 40 -0.65 -13.82 4.10
CA PRO A 40 -1.00 -15.00 3.30
C PRO A 40 0.08 -15.44 2.31
N CYS A 41 1.09 -14.60 2.05
CA CYS A 41 2.17 -14.90 1.12
C CYS A 41 3.09 -16.01 1.62
N MET A 42 3.61 -15.87 2.85
CA MET A 42 4.62 -16.75 3.47
C MET A 42 4.36 -16.99 4.97
N GLY A 43 3.19 -16.64 5.50
CA GLY A 43 2.84 -16.73 6.91
C GLY A 43 3.31 -15.54 7.74
N CYS A 44 4.60 -15.21 7.70
CA CYS A 44 5.16 -14.12 8.50
C CYS A 44 6.12 -13.19 7.74
N SER A 45 6.26 -11.97 8.27
CA SER A 45 7.32 -11.03 7.94
C SER A 45 8.66 -11.53 8.47
N GLU A 46 9.71 -11.25 7.71
CA GLU A 46 11.09 -11.41 8.18
C GLU A 46 11.45 -10.22 9.06
N ASN A 47 12.20 -10.48 10.11
CA ASN A 47 12.51 -9.48 11.12
C ASN A 47 13.98 -9.48 11.45
N VAL A 48 14.67 -8.38 11.16
CA VAL A 48 16.10 -8.24 11.43
C VAL A 48 16.28 -7.24 12.57
N CYS A 49 16.69 -7.76 13.72
CA CYS A 49 16.85 -6.99 14.96
C CYS A 49 18.32 -6.80 15.32
N MET A 50 18.64 -5.63 15.87
CA MET A 50 19.97 -5.26 16.33
C MET A 50 19.96 -5.01 17.84
N TYR A 51 20.86 -5.69 18.53
CA TYR A 51 21.02 -5.66 19.97
C TYR A 51 22.36 -5.09 20.37
N GLU A 52 22.35 -4.26 21.41
CA GLU A 52 23.55 -3.86 22.13
C GLU A 52 23.37 -4.17 23.61
N ASN A 53 24.27 -4.99 24.16
CA ASN A 53 24.24 -5.41 25.57
C ASN A 53 22.86 -5.98 25.97
N SER A 54 22.32 -6.85 25.11
CA SER A 54 21.01 -7.52 25.26
C SER A 54 19.78 -6.60 25.26
N LYS A 55 19.92 -5.36 24.77
CA LYS A 55 18.79 -4.43 24.56
C LYS A 55 18.54 -4.22 23.08
N LEU A 56 17.29 -4.24 22.63
CA LEU A 56 16.93 -3.91 21.26
C LEU A 56 17.18 -2.42 21.01
N ILE A 57 18.03 -2.11 20.03
CA ILE A 57 18.36 -0.73 19.67
C ILE A 57 17.86 -0.34 18.28
N ALA A 58 17.64 -1.31 17.40
CA ALA A 58 17.08 -1.07 16.08
C ALA A 58 16.48 -2.35 15.53
N PHE A 59 15.49 -2.25 14.65
CA PHE A 59 15.02 -3.37 13.85
C PHE A 59 14.47 -2.91 12.51
N ASN A 60 14.36 -3.84 11.58
CA ASN A 60 13.60 -3.66 10.35
C ASN A 60 12.74 -4.89 10.07
N MET A 61 11.45 -4.66 9.86
CA MET A 61 10.52 -5.68 9.41
C MET A 61 10.43 -5.66 7.87
N PHE A 62 10.45 -6.85 7.28
CA PHE A 62 10.34 -7.07 5.86
C PHE A 62 9.13 -7.95 5.56
N MET A 63 8.16 -7.38 4.86
CA MET A 63 6.91 -8.04 4.58
C MET A 63 6.93 -8.71 3.21
N PRO A 64 6.79 -10.05 3.14
CA PRO A 64 6.82 -10.76 1.86
C PRO A 64 5.55 -10.51 1.06
N GLN A 65 5.72 -10.27 -0.23
CA GLN A 65 4.65 -10.07 -1.21
C GLN A 65 4.99 -10.82 -2.49
N LYS A 66 3.98 -11.46 -3.12
CA LYS A 66 4.15 -12.13 -4.41
C LYS A 66 3.94 -11.12 -5.52
N TYR A 67 4.88 -11.03 -6.44
CA TYR A 67 4.78 -10.25 -7.67
C TYR A 67 4.83 -11.18 -8.87
N VAL A 68 4.08 -10.83 -9.91
CA VAL A 68 4.14 -11.48 -11.22
C VAL A 68 4.92 -10.57 -12.16
N VAL A 69 5.95 -11.12 -12.79
CA VAL A 69 6.80 -10.43 -13.77
C VAL A 69 7.05 -11.40 -14.92
N ASP A 70 6.66 -11.05 -16.15
CA ASP A 70 6.74 -11.96 -17.32
C ASP A 70 6.09 -13.33 -17.05
N ASP A 71 4.90 -13.33 -16.46
CA ASP A 71 4.14 -14.53 -16.07
C ASP A 71 4.85 -15.46 -15.07
N LYS A 72 5.96 -15.00 -14.46
CA LYS A 72 6.68 -15.71 -13.38
C LYS A 72 6.39 -15.06 -12.04
N GLU A 73 6.20 -15.89 -11.02
CA GLU A 73 6.02 -15.43 -9.65
C GLU A 73 7.37 -15.24 -8.95
N PHE A 74 7.53 -14.07 -8.33
CA PHE A 74 8.67 -13.73 -7.49
C PHE A 74 8.18 -13.31 -6.11
N VAL A 75 8.99 -13.56 -5.09
CA VAL A 75 8.73 -13.09 -3.72
C VAL A 75 9.61 -11.89 -3.43
N PHE A 76 8.98 -10.73 -3.26
CA PHE A 76 9.62 -9.47 -2.91
C PHE A 76 9.38 -9.17 -1.42
N LEU A 77 10.28 -8.41 -0.83
CA LEU A 77 10.24 -7.99 0.56
C LEU A 77 10.03 -6.47 0.63
N GLN A 78 8.89 -6.04 1.16
CA GLN A 78 8.68 -4.63 1.48
C GLN A 78 9.33 -4.31 2.82
N SER A 79 10.28 -3.37 2.85
CA SER A 79 10.79 -2.76 4.07
C SER A 79 9.77 -1.76 4.61
N CYS A 80 9.15 -2.06 5.75
CA CYS A 80 8.01 -1.30 6.29
C CYS A 80 8.30 -0.67 7.67
N GLU A 81 8.53 -1.47 8.70
CA GLU A 81 8.77 -0.98 10.08
C GLU A 81 10.27 -0.90 10.34
N SER A 82 10.86 0.22 9.93
CA SER A 82 12.26 0.54 10.19
C SER A 82 12.39 1.43 11.42
N VAL A 83 13.00 0.94 12.49
CA VAL A 83 13.16 1.69 13.73
C VAL A 83 14.60 1.68 14.20
N VAL A 84 15.09 2.86 14.58
CA VAL A 84 16.31 3.03 15.38
C VAL A 84 15.95 3.86 16.60
N LYS A 85 16.31 3.35 17.78
CA LYS A 85 16.11 4.00 19.06
C LYS A 85 16.67 5.43 19.01
N GLU A 86 15.96 6.39 19.57
CA GLU A 86 16.22 7.81 19.37
C GLU A 86 17.64 8.23 19.74
N GLU A 87 18.13 7.80 20.91
CA GLU A 87 19.50 8.03 21.39
C GLU A 87 20.60 7.31 20.57
N GLU A 88 20.20 6.40 19.68
CA GLU A 88 21.08 5.60 18.82
C GLU A 88 21.09 6.06 17.36
N ARG A 89 20.31 7.10 17.02
CA ARG A 89 20.22 7.64 15.66
C ARG A 89 21.53 8.32 15.25
N GLY A 90 21.73 8.45 13.93
CA GLY A 90 22.95 9.04 13.36
C GLY A 90 24.18 8.12 13.34
N LYS A 91 24.14 6.95 14.01
CA LYS A 91 25.27 5.99 14.09
C LYS A 91 25.35 5.00 12.91
N GLY A 92 24.53 5.19 11.88
CA GLY A 92 24.48 4.32 10.70
C GLY A 92 23.82 2.95 10.89
N TYR A 93 23.15 2.70 12.03
CA TYR A 93 22.56 1.40 12.35
C TYR A 93 21.50 0.93 11.35
N PHE A 94 20.68 1.83 10.80
CA PHE A 94 19.72 1.44 9.77
C PHE A 94 20.40 0.92 8.50
N SER A 95 21.50 1.53 8.06
CA SER A 95 22.26 1.00 6.91
C SER A 95 22.89 -0.36 7.23
N LYS A 96 23.43 -0.54 8.43
CA LYS A 96 23.97 -1.84 8.85
C LYS A 96 22.89 -2.92 8.87
N LEU A 97 21.70 -2.60 9.38
CA LEU A 97 20.53 -3.49 9.34
C LEU A 97 20.16 -3.87 7.91
N LEU A 98 20.01 -2.89 7.00
CA LEU A 98 19.67 -3.17 5.60
C LEU A 98 20.72 -4.05 4.91
N THR A 99 22.01 -3.73 5.04
CA THR A 99 23.09 -4.55 4.48
C THR A 99 23.07 -5.99 5.01
N GLU A 100 22.88 -6.15 6.32
CA GLU A 100 22.83 -7.49 6.91
C GLU A 100 21.56 -8.23 6.51
N SER A 101 20.44 -7.52 6.33
CA SER A 101 19.19 -8.09 5.82
C SER A 101 19.35 -8.61 4.40
N GLU A 102 20.01 -7.84 3.52
CA GLU A 102 20.33 -8.28 2.15
C GLU A 102 21.13 -9.59 2.17
N ARG A 103 22.13 -9.68 3.05
CA ARG A 103 22.98 -10.88 3.20
C ARG A 103 22.20 -12.08 3.75
N LEU A 104 21.33 -11.87 4.72
CA LEU A 104 20.59 -12.94 5.40
C LEU A 104 19.40 -13.46 4.57
N LEU A 105 18.83 -12.63 3.69
CA LEU A 105 17.57 -12.90 3.01
C LEU A 105 17.73 -13.22 1.51
N CYS A 106 18.93 -13.06 0.94
CA CYS A 106 19.17 -13.23 -0.50
C CYS A 106 18.97 -14.66 -1.04
N ASP A 107 19.09 -15.68 -0.20
CA ASP A 107 18.88 -17.08 -0.61
C ASP A 107 17.39 -17.47 -0.64
N LYS A 108 16.51 -16.65 -0.05
CA LYS A 108 15.05 -16.92 0.06
C LYS A 108 14.19 -15.94 -0.72
N TYR A 109 14.68 -14.73 -0.97
CA TYR A 109 13.91 -13.63 -1.53
C TYR A 109 14.63 -12.96 -2.70
N HIS A 110 13.86 -12.33 -3.58
CA HIS A 110 14.38 -11.83 -4.85
C HIS A 110 14.77 -10.35 -4.77
N VAL A 111 13.91 -9.54 -4.15
CA VAL A 111 13.98 -8.08 -4.15
C VAL A 111 13.65 -7.57 -2.77
N ILE A 112 14.37 -6.56 -2.30
CA ILE A 112 13.90 -5.67 -1.24
C ILE A 112 13.43 -4.38 -1.89
N PHE A 113 12.24 -3.92 -1.55
CA PHE A 113 11.72 -2.62 -1.95
C PHE A 113 11.17 -1.86 -0.75
N GLY A 114 10.94 -0.58 -0.90
CA GLY A 114 10.40 0.24 0.17
C GLY A 114 9.95 1.60 -0.33
N ILE A 115 9.25 2.31 0.54
CA ILE A 115 8.80 3.67 0.29
C ILE A 115 9.39 4.55 1.39
N PRO A 116 10.66 4.98 1.22
CA PRO A 116 11.37 5.66 2.28
C PRO A 116 10.78 7.04 2.55
N ASN A 117 10.83 7.43 3.83
CA ASN A 117 10.62 8.82 4.23
C ASN A 117 11.97 9.57 4.20
N ASN A 118 11.95 10.84 4.59
CA ASN A 118 13.14 11.70 4.59
C ASN A 118 14.30 11.15 5.46
N ASN A 119 14.01 10.33 6.47
CA ASN A 119 15.02 9.75 7.36
C ASN A 119 15.68 8.50 6.77
N SER A 120 14.90 7.65 6.08
CA SER A 120 15.40 6.38 5.54
C SER A 120 15.93 6.50 4.10
N ALA A 121 15.47 7.49 3.32
CA ALA A 121 15.88 7.66 1.93
C ALA A 121 17.40 7.76 1.70
N PRO A 122 18.19 8.48 2.54
CA PRO A 122 19.64 8.53 2.38
C PRO A 122 20.33 7.16 2.53
N ALA A 123 19.80 6.29 3.39
CA ALA A 123 20.35 4.95 3.60
C ALA A 123 20.11 4.05 2.39
N PHE A 124 18.89 4.02 1.86
CA PHE A 124 18.56 3.28 0.63
C PHE A 124 19.44 3.74 -0.54
N LYS A 125 19.56 5.06 -0.76
CA LYS A 125 20.40 5.62 -1.83
C LYS A 125 21.88 5.20 -1.69
N ARG A 126 22.45 5.32 -0.49
CA ARG A 126 23.85 4.94 -0.22
C ARG A 126 24.12 3.46 -0.44
N LEU A 127 23.13 2.60 -0.20
CA LEU A 127 23.22 1.15 -0.39
C LEU A 127 22.92 0.70 -1.83
N GLY A 128 22.73 1.63 -2.75
CA GLY A 128 22.54 1.34 -4.17
C GLY A 128 21.12 0.92 -4.55
N TYR A 129 20.11 1.22 -3.73
CA TYR A 129 18.73 1.02 -4.13
C TYR A 129 18.37 1.99 -5.26
N LYS A 130 17.74 1.46 -6.29
CA LYS A 130 17.28 2.21 -7.47
C LYS A 130 15.91 2.80 -7.20
N GLN A 131 15.69 4.04 -7.62
CA GLN A 131 14.36 4.64 -7.62
C GLN A 131 13.56 4.08 -8.79
N LYS A 132 12.41 3.45 -8.52
CA LYS A 132 11.52 2.94 -9.56
C LYS A 132 10.59 4.01 -10.10
N THR A 133 9.85 4.67 -9.22
CA THR A 133 8.91 5.74 -9.56
C THR A 133 8.79 6.72 -8.40
N MET A 134 8.37 7.94 -8.72
CA MET A 134 7.78 8.84 -7.74
C MET A 134 6.27 8.61 -7.69
N PHE A 135 5.66 8.98 -6.58
CA PHE A 135 4.21 8.98 -6.43
C PHE A 135 3.67 10.41 -6.44
N ASP A 136 2.57 10.61 -7.16
CA ASP A 136 1.79 11.84 -7.15
C ASP A 136 0.46 11.62 -6.44
N MET A 137 -0.07 12.67 -5.81
CA MET A 137 -1.44 12.69 -5.31
C MET A 137 -2.34 13.42 -6.30
N LEU A 138 -3.37 12.73 -6.78
CA LEU A 138 -4.42 13.30 -7.60
C LEU A 138 -5.67 13.53 -6.76
N ILE A 139 -6.42 14.59 -7.08
CA ILE A 139 -7.66 14.97 -6.40
C ILE A 139 -8.78 15.22 -7.41
N LYS A 140 -10.01 14.88 -7.02
CA LYS A 140 -11.23 15.22 -7.74
C LYS A 140 -12.25 15.80 -6.77
N PRO A 141 -12.81 17.00 -7.04
CA PRO A 141 -13.94 17.50 -6.27
C PRO A 141 -15.15 16.59 -6.48
N GLY A 142 -15.87 16.31 -5.39
CA GLY A 142 -17.14 15.62 -5.39
C GLY A 142 -18.29 16.53 -5.78
N ARG A 143 -19.49 16.27 -5.25
CA ARG A 143 -20.68 17.07 -5.53
C ARG A 143 -20.55 18.45 -4.85
N ILE A 144 -20.79 19.54 -5.58
CA ILE A 144 -20.75 20.92 -5.04
C ILE A 144 -21.65 21.06 -3.80
N LYS A 145 -22.86 20.48 -3.81
CA LYS A 145 -23.73 20.43 -2.63
C LYS A 145 -23.02 19.87 -1.40
N ASN A 146 -22.25 18.80 -1.56
CA ASN A 146 -21.50 18.21 -0.45
C ASN A 146 -20.40 19.14 0.04
N ILE A 147 -19.65 19.75 -0.88
CA ILE A 147 -18.58 20.70 -0.56
C ILE A 147 -19.14 21.90 0.20
N VAL A 148 -20.23 22.50 -0.28
CA VAL A 148 -20.88 23.65 0.36
C VAL A 148 -21.43 23.29 1.72
N GLU A 149 -22.12 22.15 1.85
CA GLU A 149 -22.58 21.66 3.14
C GLU A 149 -21.44 21.43 4.13
N ASP A 150 -20.36 20.81 3.68
CA ASP A 150 -19.18 20.51 4.48
C ASP A 150 -18.44 21.80 4.93
N LEU A 151 -18.51 22.88 4.13
CA LEU A 151 -17.96 24.20 4.50
C LEU A 151 -18.87 25.00 5.44
N LEU A 152 -20.20 24.88 5.32
CA LEU A 152 -21.17 25.70 6.05
C LEU A 152 -21.62 25.10 7.40
N PHE A 153 -21.58 23.76 7.56
CA PHE A 153 -22.08 23.10 8.77
C PHE A 153 -20.92 22.59 9.65
N LEU A 154 -20.78 23.16 10.85
CA LEU A 154 -19.69 22.85 11.80
C LEU A 154 -19.89 21.54 12.58
N ASP A 155 -21.13 21.06 12.73
CA ASP A 155 -21.45 19.84 13.49
C ASP A 155 -22.51 19.00 12.78
N ARG A 156 -22.07 18.04 11.97
CA ARG A 156 -22.92 16.93 11.51
C ARG A 156 -22.75 15.73 12.44
N LYS A 157 -23.86 15.12 12.85
CA LYS A 157 -23.85 13.78 13.43
C LYS A 157 -23.25 12.81 12.41
N ASP A 158 -22.28 12.01 12.83
CA ASP A 158 -21.68 10.97 12.01
C ASP A 158 -22.78 10.08 11.42
N LYS A 159 -22.95 10.15 10.10
CA LYS A 159 -23.74 9.15 9.39
C LYS A 159 -22.86 7.91 9.25
N ASN A 160 -23.31 6.78 9.80
CA ASN A 160 -22.64 5.49 9.66
C ASN A 160 -22.26 5.21 8.19
N ASN A 161 -21.02 4.78 7.95
CA ASN A 161 -20.49 4.47 6.62
C ASN A 161 -21.36 3.45 5.84
N LYS A 162 -22.09 2.58 6.55
CA LYS A 162 -23.03 1.58 5.99
C LYS A 162 -24.09 2.19 5.05
N ILE A 163 -24.46 3.46 5.23
CA ILE A 163 -25.52 4.09 4.42
C ILE A 163 -25.11 4.25 2.95
N TYR A 164 -23.81 4.34 2.65
CA TYR A 164 -23.34 4.63 1.29
C TYR A 164 -23.27 3.41 0.35
N CYS A 165 -23.29 2.18 0.89
CA CYS A 165 -23.37 0.97 0.05
C CYS A 165 -24.71 0.86 -0.69
N ASN A 166 -25.81 1.09 0.03
CA ASN A 166 -27.15 0.85 -0.49
C ASN A 166 -27.63 1.96 -1.43
N ASP A 167 -27.17 3.19 -1.26
CA ASP A 167 -27.57 4.34 -2.10
C ASP A 167 -26.85 4.40 -3.46
N LEU A 168 -25.82 3.56 -3.68
CA LEU A 168 -24.99 3.57 -4.89
C LEU A 168 -25.19 2.37 -5.81
N SER A 169 -25.93 1.35 -5.38
CA SER A 169 -26.34 0.26 -6.24
C SER A 169 -27.38 0.76 -7.25
N SER A 170 -26.91 1.19 -8.42
CA SER A 170 -27.77 1.32 -9.60
C SER A 170 -27.85 -0.03 -10.31
N LYS A 171 -28.77 -0.20 -11.28
CA LYS A 171 -28.93 -1.46 -12.04
C LYS A 171 -27.62 -2.10 -12.53
N ASN A 172 -26.56 -1.31 -12.74
CA ASN A 172 -25.31 -1.77 -13.34
C ASN A 172 -24.06 -1.61 -12.43
N ILE A 173 -24.16 -1.01 -11.24
CA ILE A 173 -23.01 -0.88 -10.31
C ILE A 173 -23.34 -1.65 -9.05
N LYS A 174 -22.50 -2.62 -8.71
CA LYS A 174 -22.59 -3.35 -7.45
C LYS A 174 -21.61 -2.74 -6.45
N CYS A 175 -21.97 -2.83 -5.17
CA CYS A 175 -21.14 -2.41 -4.05
C CYS A 175 -21.20 -3.49 -2.99
N SER A 176 -20.05 -3.87 -2.46
CA SER A 176 -19.93 -4.79 -1.33
C SER A 176 -18.82 -4.32 -0.40
N LEU A 177 -18.81 -4.84 0.83
CA LEU A 177 -17.57 -4.83 1.59
C LEU A 177 -16.51 -5.61 0.80
N VAL A 178 -15.25 -5.20 0.91
CA VAL A 178 -14.16 -5.93 0.23
C VAL A 178 -14.08 -7.38 0.73
N ALA A 179 -14.38 -7.62 2.02
CA ALA A 179 -14.44 -8.97 2.58
C ALA A 179 -15.49 -9.86 1.90
N ASP A 180 -16.58 -9.26 1.42
CA ASP A 180 -17.69 -9.94 0.73
C ASP A 180 -17.56 -9.86 -0.79
N PHE A 181 -16.46 -9.28 -1.30
CA PHE A 181 -16.16 -9.24 -2.72
C PHE A 181 -15.70 -10.64 -3.14
N GLU A 182 -16.66 -11.55 -3.27
CA GLU A 182 -16.43 -12.90 -3.74
C GLU A 182 -16.11 -12.89 -5.25
N ASN A 183 -14.98 -13.53 -5.57
CA ASN A 183 -14.59 -14.10 -6.85
C ASN A 183 -13.55 -13.36 -7.70
N LYS A 184 -12.43 -14.07 -7.89
CA LYS A 184 -11.86 -14.47 -9.19
C LYS A 184 -11.60 -13.35 -10.18
N VAL A 185 -11.25 -12.15 -9.71
CA VAL A 185 -10.46 -11.27 -10.57
C VAL A 185 -9.11 -11.95 -10.70
N LYS A 186 -8.99 -12.87 -11.67
CA LYS A 186 -7.70 -13.15 -12.28
C LYS A 186 -7.29 -11.81 -12.85
N HIS A 187 -6.51 -11.06 -12.09
CA HIS A 187 -5.80 -9.91 -12.63
C HIS A 187 -5.04 -10.48 -13.82
N ILE A 188 -5.52 -10.17 -15.01
CA ILE A 188 -4.78 -10.42 -16.22
C ILE A 188 -3.70 -9.36 -16.17
N SER A 189 -2.56 -9.74 -15.59
CA SER A 189 -1.36 -8.93 -15.58
C SER A 189 -1.11 -8.47 -17.01
N ASP A 190 -0.95 -7.16 -17.20
CA ASP A 190 -0.32 -6.71 -18.42
C ASP A 190 1.09 -7.31 -18.40
N PRO A 191 1.47 -8.16 -19.37
CA PRO A 191 2.78 -8.81 -19.34
C PRO A 191 3.91 -7.79 -19.32
N SER A 192 3.67 -6.54 -19.75
CA SER A 192 4.65 -5.45 -19.73
C SER A 192 4.89 -4.82 -18.36
N GLU A 193 4.13 -5.21 -17.32
CA GLU A 193 4.19 -4.60 -15.99
C GLU A 193 4.67 -5.56 -14.91
N ILE A 194 5.17 -4.97 -13.82
CA ILE A 194 5.40 -5.65 -12.54
C ILE A 194 4.13 -5.45 -11.71
N VAL A 195 3.41 -6.53 -11.42
CA VAL A 195 2.13 -6.47 -10.68
C VAL A 195 2.19 -7.32 -9.43
N ILE A 196 1.61 -6.84 -8.34
CA ILE A 196 1.40 -7.69 -7.17
C ILE A 196 0.34 -8.76 -7.49
N LYS A 197 0.51 -9.96 -6.94
CA LYS A 197 -0.49 -11.03 -7.03
C LYS A 197 -1.67 -10.68 -6.11
N ARG A 198 -2.73 -10.13 -6.71
CA ARG A 198 -3.97 -9.72 -6.04
C ARG A 198 -4.97 -10.89 -5.99
N ASP A 199 -4.74 -11.86 -5.11
CA ASP A 199 -5.67 -12.97 -4.86
C ASP A 199 -6.64 -12.67 -3.70
N ASP A 200 -7.62 -13.55 -3.50
CA ASP A 200 -8.63 -13.38 -2.45
C ASP A 200 -7.99 -13.28 -1.06
N LEU A 201 -6.91 -14.04 -0.82
CA LEU A 201 -6.18 -14.02 0.44
C LEU A 201 -5.49 -12.66 0.67
N PHE A 202 -4.88 -12.09 -0.37
CA PHE A 202 -4.27 -10.76 -0.31
C PHE A 202 -5.29 -9.69 0.11
N TYR A 203 -6.46 -9.67 -0.53
CA TYR A 203 -7.50 -8.69 -0.19
C TYR A 203 -8.08 -8.93 1.20
N GLN A 204 -8.35 -10.18 1.60
CA GLN A 204 -8.82 -10.49 2.95
C GLN A 204 -7.85 -9.99 4.02
N TRP A 205 -6.56 -10.24 3.81
CA TRP A 205 -5.51 -9.80 4.73
C TRP A 205 -5.40 -8.27 4.82
N LYS A 206 -5.28 -7.57 3.67
CA LYS A 206 -5.19 -6.11 3.63
C LYS A 206 -6.46 -5.40 4.08
N MET A 207 -7.63 -5.96 3.78
CA MET A 207 -8.91 -5.24 3.80
C MET A 207 -9.97 -5.79 4.75
N GLY A 208 -9.69 -6.81 5.55
CA GLY A 208 -10.58 -7.23 6.67
C GLY A 208 -10.75 -6.18 7.79
N ILE A 209 -10.60 -4.89 7.49
CA ILE A 209 -10.87 -3.75 8.38
C ILE A 209 -12.24 -3.20 7.99
N ASN A 210 -13.03 -2.79 8.99
CA ASN A 210 -14.30 -2.10 8.75
C ASN A 210 -14.06 -0.79 7.95
N ASP A 211 -14.98 -0.44 7.05
CA ASP A 211 -15.00 0.81 6.24
C ASP A 211 -14.19 0.84 4.93
N ILE A 212 -13.86 -0.32 4.37
CA ILE A 212 -13.31 -0.43 3.02
C ILE A 212 -14.31 -1.14 2.11
N TYR A 213 -14.59 -0.52 0.97
CA TYR A 213 -15.67 -0.92 0.07
C TYR A 213 -15.14 -1.17 -1.33
N CYS A 214 -15.68 -2.19 -2.00
CA CYS A 214 -15.44 -2.47 -3.41
C CYS A 214 -16.66 -2.07 -4.23
N TYR A 215 -16.47 -1.13 -5.16
CA TYR A 215 -17.45 -0.81 -6.19
C TYR A 215 -17.03 -1.47 -7.48
N TYR A 216 -17.93 -2.21 -8.11
CA TYR A 216 -17.58 -2.95 -9.31
C TYR A 216 -18.73 -3.03 -10.31
N ILE A 217 -18.36 -3.21 -11.57
CA ILE A 217 -19.26 -3.49 -12.68
C ILE A 217 -18.83 -4.82 -13.26
N LYS A 218 -19.79 -5.73 -13.43
CA LYS A 218 -19.55 -7.04 -14.05
C LYS A 218 -20.56 -7.31 -15.14
N ASP A 219 -20.10 -8.00 -16.18
CA ASP A 219 -20.92 -8.59 -17.24
C ASP A 219 -20.87 -10.11 -17.05
N ASP A 220 -22.02 -10.72 -16.76
CA ASP A 220 -22.14 -12.08 -16.23
C ASP A 220 -21.22 -12.35 -15.02
N ASP A 221 -20.18 -13.14 -15.21
CA ASP A 221 -19.16 -13.51 -14.22
C ASP A 221 -17.82 -12.81 -14.42
N THR A 222 -17.74 -11.88 -15.38
CA THR A 222 -16.52 -11.14 -15.69
C THR A 222 -16.58 -9.74 -15.11
N VAL A 223 -15.65 -9.41 -14.22
CA VAL A 223 -15.49 -8.04 -13.70
C VAL A 223 -14.89 -7.16 -14.80
N GLU A 224 -15.62 -6.15 -15.25
CA GLU A 224 -15.15 -5.19 -16.26
C GLU A 224 -14.35 -4.05 -15.63
N ALA A 225 -14.70 -3.64 -14.41
CA ALA A 225 -13.98 -2.64 -13.63
C ALA A 225 -14.30 -2.76 -12.14
N TYR A 226 -13.32 -2.43 -11.29
CA TYR A 226 -13.56 -2.19 -9.87
C TYR A 226 -12.79 -0.97 -9.36
N CYS A 227 -13.26 -0.43 -8.24
CA CYS A 227 -12.60 0.59 -7.43
C CYS A 227 -12.76 0.23 -5.96
N ILE A 228 -11.65 -0.03 -5.28
CA ILE A 228 -11.60 -0.23 -3.84
C ILE A 228 -11.35 1.12 -3.19
N VAL A 229 -12.19 1.48 -2.23
CA VAL A 229 -12.20 2.81 -1.63
C VAL A 229 -12.39 2.73 -0.13
N LYS A 230 -11.68 3.60 0.59
CA LYS A 230 -11.89 3.86 2.00
C LYS A 230 -12.51 5.24 2.19
N PHE A 231 -13.54 5.31 3.03
CA PHE A 231 -14.21 6.57 3.32
C PHE A 231 -13.74 7.17 4.64
N TYR A 232 -13.53 8.48 4.64
CA TYR A 232 -13.26 9.26 5.84
C TYR A 232 -14.38 10.27 6.00
N MET A 233 -15.34 9.94 6.87
CA MET A 233 -16.51 10.75 7.14
C MET A 233 -16.25 11.63 8.37
N GLY A 234 -15.27 12.53 8.27
CA GLY A 234 -15.01 13.48 9.35
C GLY A 234 -16.08 14.56 9.42
N ARG A 235 -16.16 15.24 10.58
CA ARG A 235 -17.15 16.33 10.83
C ARG A 235 -17.13 17.45 9.78
N ARG A 236 -15.97 17.72 9.16
CA ARG A 236 -15.78 18.85 8.24
C ARG A 236 -15.73 18.50 6.77
N ILE A 237 -15.11 17.37 6.37
CA ILE A 237 -14.97 17.02 4.95
C ILE A 237 -15.12 15.52 4.78
N ARG A 238 -16.10 15.13 3.95
CA ARG A 238 -16.28 13.76 3.47
C ARG A 238 -15.28 13.45 2.38
N ARG A 239 -14.43 12.47 2.60
CA ARG A 239 -13.35 12.10 1.68
C ARG A 239 -13.43 10.63 1.29
N ALA A 240 -13.08 10.34 0.05
CA ALA A 240 -12.86 8.99 -0.45
C ALA A 240 -11.40 8.84 -0.88
N GLU A 241 -10.73 7.82 -0.37
CA GLU A 241 -9.41 7.40 -0.79
C GLU A 241 -9.52 6.17 -1.67
N VAL A 242 -9.08 6.27 -2.92
CA VAL A 242 -9.00 5.10 -3.78
C VAL A 242 -7.73 4.32 -3.41
N LEU A 243 -7.92 3.08 -2.99
CA LEU A 243 -6.85 2.19 -2.55
C LEU A 243 -6.39 1.23 -3.63
N ASP A 244 -7.30 0.84 -4.53
CA ASP A 244 -6.98 -0.02 -5.66
C ASP A 244 -7.99 0.14 -6.79
N VAL A 245 -7.56 -0.10 -8.02
CA VAL A 245 -8.44 -0.09 -9.19
C VAL A 245 -8.06 -1.16 -10.19
N TYR A 246 -9.07 -1.59 -10.93
CA TYR A 246 -8.91 -2.35 -12.14
C TYR A 246 -9.90 -1.86 -13.18
N VAL A 247 -9.46 -1.87 -14.43
CA VAL A 247 -10.35 -1.70 -15.56
C VAL A 247 -9.87 -2.55 -16.71
N MET A 248 -10.78 -3.34 -17.27
CA MET A 248 -10.52 -4.10 -18.47
C MET A 248 -10.21 -3.14 -19.63
N LYS A 249 -9.25 -3.52 -20.48
CA LYS A 249 -8.82 -2.73 -21.64
C LYS A 249 -10.02 -2.30 -22.49
N GLY A 250 -10.15 -0.99 -22.76
CA GLY A 250 -11.26 -0.43 -23.55
C GLY A 250 -12.56 -0.24 -22.76
N LYS A 251 -12.60 -0.56 -21.46
CA LYS A 251 -13.76 -0.40 -20.58
C LYS A 251 -13.57 0.75 -19.58
N GLU A 252 -12.69 1.72 -19.86
CA GLU A 252 -12.39 2.87 -18.99
C GLU A 252 -13.64 3.67 -18.59
N ASN A 253 -14.67 3.68 -19.44
CA ASN A 253 -15.96 4.29 -19.14
C ASN A 253 -16.69 3.62 -17.94
N MET A 254 -16.46 2.34 -17.67
CA MET A 254 -17.03 1.63 -16.51
C MET A 254 -16.41 2.15 -15.21
N LEU A 255 -15.09 2.28 -15.15
CA LEU A 255 -14.43 2.90 -14.01
C LEU A 255 -14.89 4.37 -13.82
N LYS A 256 -15.09 5.12 -14.92
CA LYS A 256 -15.65 6.48 -14.87
C LYS A 256 -17.06 6.52 -14.25
N LYS A 257 -17.92 5.53 -14.53
CA LYS A 257 -19.25 5.41 -13.90
C LYS A 257 -19.13 5.16 -12.40
N ILE A 258 -18.22 4.27 -11.97
CA ILE A 258 -17.95 4.00 -10.55
C ILE A 258 -17.49 5.27 -9.83
N ILE A 259 -16.48 5.97 -10.38
CA ILE A 259 -15.97 7.22 -9.81
C ILE A 259 -17.07 8.29 -9.72
N LYS A 260 -17.92 8.43 -10.75
CA LYS A 260 -19.07 9.34 -10.73
C LYS A 260 -20.09 8.97 -9.65
N ALA A 261 -20.26 7.68 -9.38
CA ALA A 261 -21.13 7.20 -8.32
C ALA A 261 -20.56 7.62 -6.96
N ILE A 262 -19.29 7.30 -6.68
CA ILE A 262 -18.57 7.70 -5.46
C ILE A 262 -18.63 9.22 -5.25
N SER A 263 -18.39 10.02 -6.30
CA SER A 263 -18.32 11.49 -6.21
C SER A 263 -19.63 12.15 -5.78
N LYS A 264 -20.78 11.46 -5.91
CA LYS A 264 -22.08 11.99 -5.45
C LYS A 264 -22.18 12.07 -3.94
N ASN A 265 -21.37 11.29 -3.22
CA ASN A 265 -21.51 11.07 -1.78
C ASN A 265 -20.40 11.68 -0.93
N VAL A 266 -19.31 12.07 -1.56
CA VAL A 266 -18.17 12.72 -0.91
C VAL A 266 -17.99 14.15 -1.42
N SER A 267 -17.16 14.90 -0.71
CA SER A 267 -16.71 16.25 -1.10
C SER A 267 -15.43 16.18 -1.90
N VAL A 268 -14.60 15.18 -1.65
CA VAL A 268 -13.32 14.98 -2.32
C VAL A 268 -13.06 13.49 -2.53
N ILE A 269 -12.54 13.14 -3.70
CA ILE A 269 -11.89 11.86 -3.96
C ILE A 269 -10.40 12.12 -4.17
N TYR A 270 -9.53 11.31 -3.58
CA TYR A 270 -8.10 11.37 -3.83
C TYR A 270 -7.51 9.98 -4.08
N ILE A 271 -6.39 9.95 -4.79
CA ILE A 271 -5.63 8.73 -5.10
C ILE A 271 -4.15 9.06 -5.20
N MET A 272 -3.31 8.17 -4.68
CA MET A 272 -1.88 8.14 -4.97
C MET A 272 -1.61 7.29 -6.22
N VAL A 273 -0.84 7.82 -7.18
CA VAL A 273 -0.50 7.12 -8.42
C VAL A 273 0.98 7.22 -8.73
N ALA A 274 1.55 6.20 -9.35
CA ALA A 274 2.89 6.28 -9.93
C ALA A 274 2.95 7.43 -10.97
N ALA A 275 3.97 8.29 -10.86
CA ALA A 275 4.09 9.52 -11.65
C ALA A 275 4.18 9.26 -13.17
N LYS A 276 4.66 8.07 -13.56
CA LYS A 276 4.75 7.60 -14.96
C LYS A 276 3.78 6.45 -15.29
N GLY A 277 2.99 5.98 -14.32
CA GLY A 277 2.11 4.83 -14.50
C GLY A 277 0.81 5.12 -15.26
N LYS A 278 0.21 4.07 -15.84
CA LYS A 278 -1.06 4.12 -16.59
C LYS A 278 -2.20 4.80 -15.81
N ASN A 279 -2.29 4.53 -14.51
CA ASN A 279 -3.37 5.02 -13.66
C ASN A 279 -3.42 6.55 -13.63
N LYS A 280 -2.27 7.24 -13.64
CA LYS A 280 -2.24 8.70 -13.69
C LYS A 280 -2.95 9.26 -14.92
N LYS A 281 -2.74 8.65 -16.10
CA LYS A 281 -3.41 9.06 -17.35
C LYS A 281 -4.91 8.77 -17.29
N ILE A 282 -5.29 7.58 -16.82
CA ILE A 282 -6.68 7.16 -16.66
C ILE A 282 -7.44 8.15 -15.76
N PHE A 283 -6.91 8.46 -14.58
CA PHE A 283 -7.55 9.36 -13.62
C PHE A 283 -7.60 10.82 -14.10
N LYS A 284 -6.56 11.31 -14.79
CA LYS A 284 -6.61 12.64 -15.43
C LYS A 284 -7.76 12.73 -16.45
N ASN A 285 -7.96 11.70 -17.27
CA ASN A 285 -9.06 11.64 -18.23
C ASN A 285 -10.46 11.56 -17.55
N MET A 286 -10.50 11.19 -16.27
CA MET A 286 -11.71 11.21 -15.44
C MET A 286 -11.91 12.54 -14.69
N GLY A 287 -11.08 13.54 -14.98
CA GLY A 287 -11.16 14.88 -14.38
C GLY A 287 -10.63 14.92 -12.95
N PHE A 288 -9.59 14.14 -12.66
CA PHE A 288 -8.73 14.38 -11.50
C PHE A 288 -7.62 15.37 -11.88
N SER A 289 -7.28 16.26 -10.96
CA SER A 289 -6.19 17.22 -11.08
C SER A 289 -5.01 16.81 -10.20
N LEU A 290 -3.80 17.24 -10.55
CA LEU A 290 -2.64 17.09 -9.69
C LEU A 290 -2.82 17.95 -8.43
N TYR A 291 -2.72 17.34 -7.25
CA TYR A 291 -2.79 18.04 -5.97
C TYR A 291 -1.42 18.22 -5.35
N LYS A 292 -0.64 17.14 -5.25
CA LYS A 292 0.74 17.15 -4.79
C LYS A 292 1.58 16.28 -5.71
N LYS A 293 2.79 16.76 -6.02
CA LYS A 293 3.75 16.04 -6.86
C LYS A 293 4.82 15.40 -5.99
N ASP A 294 5.33 14.25 -6.42
CA ASP A 294 6.55 13.65 -5.86
C ASP A 294 6.47 13.44 -4.33
N ILE A 295 5.30 13.02 -3.82
CA ILE A 295 5.02 12.90 -2.38
C ILE A 295 5.82 11.79 -1.70
N ALA A 296 6.28 10.82 -2.49
CA ALA A 296 7.05 9.68 -2.06
C ALA A 296 7.75 9.02 -3.24
N SER A 297 8.70 8.13 -2.96
CA SER A 297 9.43 7.35 -3.96
C SER A 297 9.31 5.87 -3.66
N LEU A 298 9.11 5.05 -4.69
CA LEU A 298 9.32 3.61 -4.61
C LEU A 298 10.78 3.32 -4.94
N VAL A 299 11.50 2.66 -4.04
CA VAL A 299 12.88 2.23 -4.26
C VAL A 299 12.99 0.72 -4.16
N TYR A 300 13.92 0.11 -4.89
CA TYR A 300 14.14 -1.33 -4.86
C TYR A 300 15.60 -1.70 -5.07
N LYS A 301 15.94 -2.93 -4.69
CA LYS A 301 17.22 -3.58 -4.97
C LYS A 301 16.97 -5.08 -5.14
N VAL A 302 17.48 -5.65 -6.22
CA VAL A 302 17.55 -7.10 -6.38
C VAL A 302 18.62 -7.61 -5.42
N ILE A 303 18.24 -8.55 -4.55
CA ILE A 303 19.13 -9.15 -3.54
C ILE A 303 19.47 -10.60 -3.88
N SER A 304 18.65 -11.27 -4.68
CA SER A 304 18.99 -12.59 -5.21
C SER A 304 20.12 -12.52 -6.23
N ARG A 305 20.66 -13.70 -6.58
CA ARG A 305 21.70 -13.84 -7.62
C ARG A 305 21.14 -13.77 -9.05
N ASP A 306 19.84 -13.52 -9.22
CA ASP A 306 19.20 -13.39 -10.52
C ASP A 306 19.50 -12.02 -11.15
N THR A 307 20.53 -12.00 -11.99
CA THR A 307 20.96 -10.79 -12.72
C THR A 307 19.99 -10.36 -13.80
N GLN A 308 19.14 -11.26 -14.32
CA GLN A 308 18.15 -10.90 -15.34
C GLN A 308 17.00 -10.11 -14.73
N LEU A 309 16.61 -10.46 -13.50
CA LEU A 309 15.55 -9.76 -12.79
C LEU A 309 15.86 -8.27 -12.62
N ASP A 310 17.10 -7.89 -12.35
CA ASP A 310 17.48 -6.48 -12.18
C ASP A 310 17.27 -5.65 -13.45
N PHE A 311 17.56 -6.23 -14.61
CA PHE A 311 17.30 -5.62 -15.91
C PHE A 311 15.78 -5.55 -16.19
N ILE A 312 15.04 -6.63 -15.96
CA ILE A 312 13.59 -6.64 -16.17
C ILE A 312 12.90 -5.58 -15.31
N LEU A 313 13.32 -5.46 -14.04
CA LEU A 313 12.79 -4.47 -13.11
C LEU A 313 13.22 -3.04 -13.44
N SER A 314 14.29 -2.81 -14.20
CA SER A 314 14.62 -1.46 -14.68
C SER A 314 13.70 -1.03 -15.82
N GLU A 315 13.44 -1.93 -16.77
CA GLU A 315 12.71 -1.62 -18.01
C GLU A 315 11.19 -1.56 -17.84
N LYS A 316 10.61 -2.41 -16.99
CA LYS A 316 9.14 -2.54 -16.90
C LYS A 316 8.50 -1.56 -15.96
N GLU A 317 7.34 -1.00 -16.28
CA GLU A 317 6.59 -0.19 -15.32
C GLU A 317 6.11 -1.04 -14.13
N TRP A 318 6.08 -0.45 -12.93
CA TRP A 318 5.60 -1.12 -11.73
C TRP A 318 4.20 -0.59 -11.42
N ASP A 319 3.18 -1.45 -11.61
CA ASP A 319 1.77 -1.11 -11.36
C ASP A 319 1.49 -1.16 -9.85
N PHE A 320 2.10 -0.21 -9.14
CA PHE A 320 1.99 -0.08 -7.70
C PHE A 320 0.70 0.65 -7.33
N SER A 321 -0.10 0.00 -6.48
CA SER A 321 -1.37 0.51 -5.99
C SER A 321 -1.28 0.89 -4.50
N PRO A 322 -2.02 1.90 -4.01
CA PRO A 322 -1.93 2.31 -2.60
C PRO A 322 -2.19 1.19 -1.59
N ILE A 323 -3.00 0.19 -1.93
CA ILE A 323 -3.23 -1.05 -1.15
C ILE A 323 -1.94 -1.83 -0.83
N GLU A 324 -0.90 -1.70 -1.66
CA GLU A 324 0.41 -2.33 -1.49
C GLU A 324 1.29 -1.57 -0.49
N CYS A 325 0.92 -0.34 -0.15
CA CYS A 325 1.67 0.47 0.78
C CYS A 325 1.32 0.14 2.23
N ASP A 326 2.30 -0.35 2.98
CA ASP A 326 2.15 -0.62 4.41
C ASP A 326 2.70 0.50 5.31
N THR A 327 3.27 1.53 4.70
CA THR A 327 3.71 2.75 5.38
C THR A 327 2.60 3.80 5.24
N THR A 328 2.15 4.38 6.35
CA THR A 328 1.27 5.54 6.29
C THR A 328 2.04 6.73 5.73
N PHE A 329 1.58 7.31 4.63
CA PHE A 329 2.06 8.59 4.14
C PHE A 329 1.54 9.68 5.08
N ASN A 330 2.41 10.25 5.90
CA ASN A 330 2.09 11.38 6.77
C ASN A 330 2.12 12.70 5.99
#